data_AF-A0A183FGC1-F1
#
_entry.id   AF-A0A183FGC1-F1
#
_cell.length_a   1.000
_cell.length_b   1.000
_cell.length_c   1.000
_cell.angle_alpha   90.00
_cell.angle_beta   90.00
_cell.angle_gamma   90.00
#
_symmetry.space_group_name_H-M   'P 1'
#
loop_
_entity.id
_entity.type
_entity.pdbx_description
1 polymer ?
#
loop_
_entity_poly.entity_id
_entity_poly.type
_entity_poly.pdbx_seq_one_letter_code
_entity_poly.pdbx_strand_id
1 'polypeptide(L)'
;MSAELFALTYGALVTEMLQDYEDPKLVNLRLDKIGFNMGTRLADDFLAKNAHVPKCTDCRQIAEVLSKNAIPTYLGVSSTVSNWGGGDREFSLIIENNPLTELVEVPASLSTLNYSQVIAGAIRGGLEALHFKVYATAIENPTNTEIKIKFDQILRDNLPAGEED
;
A
#
# COMPACT_ATOMS: atom_id res chain seq x y z
N MET A 1 3.58 -20.34 0.84
CA MET A 1 3.34 -19.98 -0.57
C MET A 1 4.63 -19.37 -1.09
N SER A 2 5.11 -19.77 -2.27
CA SER A 2 6.34 -19.18 -2.84
C SER A 2 6.07 -17.75 -3.33
N ALA A 3 7.03 -16.84 -3.14
CA ALA A 3 6.95 -15.46 -3.65
C ALA A 3 6.80 -15.44 -5.18
N GLU A 4 7.47 -16.38 -5.88
CA GLU A 4 7.37 -16.53 -7.35
C GLU A 4 5.94 -16.84 -7.81
N LEU A 5 5.23 -17.73 -7.10
CA LEU A 5 3.85 -18.07 -7.45
C LEU A 5 2.94 -16.84 -7.31
N PHE A 6 3.17 -16.04 -6.26
CA PHE A 6 2.43 -14.81 -6.06
C PHE A 6 2.74 -13.77 -7.14
N ALA A 7 4.02 -13.57 -7.48
CA ALA A 7 4.46 -12.67 -8.55
C ALA A 7 3.87 -13.06 -9.91
N LEU A 8 3.89 -14.35 -10.26
CA LEU A 8 3.30 -14.85 -11.52
C LEU A 8 1.78 -14.69 -11.56
N THR A 9 1.10 -14.96 -10.45
CA THR A 9 -0.36 -14.78 -10.34
C THR A 9 -0.72 -13.30 -10.47
N TYR A 10 0.04 -12.42 -9.83
CA TYR A 10 -0.13 -10.98 -9.94
C TYR A 10 0.14 -10.48 -11.36
N GLY A 11 1.19 -10.98 -12.01
CA GLY A 11 1.50 -10.68 -13.41
C GLY A 11 0.41 -11.08 -14.38
N ALA A 12 -0.19 -12.26 -14.19
CA ALA A 12 -1.35 -12.70 -14.97
C ALA A 12 -2.54 -11.75 -14.80
N LEU A 13 -2.86 -11.38 -13.55
CA LEU A 13 -3.94 -10.43 -13.23
C LEU A 13 -3.71 -9.07 -13.90
N VAL A 14 -2.50 -8.50 -13.81
CA VAL A 14 -2.16 -7.22 -14.46
C VAL A 14 -2.25 -7.32 -15.97
N THR A 15 -1.80 -8.42 -16.56
CA THR A 15 -1.87 -8.66 -18.01
C THR A 15 -3.31 -8.71 -18.50
N GLU A 16 -4.18 -9.42 -17.78
CA GLU A 16 -5.61 -9.50 -18.07
C GLU A 16 -6.25 -8.11 -17.98
N MET A 17 -5.96 -7.33 -16.93
CA MET A 17 -6.47 -5.96 -16.81
C MET A 17 -5.97 -5.04 -17.95
N LEU A 18 -4.71 -5.16 -18.36
CA LEU A 18 -4.19 -4.37 -19.47
C LEU A 18 -4.90 -4.69 -20.79
N GLN A 19 -5.28 -5.95 -21.01
CA GLN A 19 -6.07 -6.39 -22.17
C GLN A 19 -7.50 -5.87 -22.11
N ASP A 20 -8.14 -5.92 -20.92
CA ASP A 20 -9.54 -5.52 -20.76
C ASP A 20 -9.77 -4.01 -20.81
N TYR A 21 -8.86 -3.22 -20.22
CA TYR A 21 -9.04 -1.78 -20.08
C TYR A 21 -8.40 -0.96 -21.20
N GLU A 22 -7.34 -1.48 -21.84
CA GLU A 22 -6.52 -0.78 -22.86
C GLU A 22 -5.96 0.60 -22.42
N ASP A 23 -6.13 1.00 -21.16
CA ASP A 23 -5.62 2.24 -20.57
C ASP A 23 -4.92 1.93 -19.21
N PRO A 24 -3.59 2.10 -19.13
CA PRO A 24 -2.84 1.88 -17.90
C PRO A 24 -3.34 2.69 -16.70
N LYS A 25 -3.93 3.87 -16.93
CA LYS A 25 -4.48 4.70 -15.83
C LYS A 25 -5.71 4.04 -15.20
N LEU A 26 -6.56 3.39 -16.01
CA LEU A 26 -7.69 2.62 -15.49
C LEU A 26 -7.20 1.39 -14.73
N VAL A 27 -6.14 0.72 -15.22
CA VAL A 27 -5.48 -0.38 -14.50
C VAL A 27 -4.96 0.08 -13.14
N ASN A 28 -4.31 1.24 -13.05
CA ASN A 28 -3.85 1.80 -11.77
C ASN A 28 -5.01 1.99 -10.79
N LEU A 29 -6.16 2.51 -11.24
CA LEU A 29 -7.35 2.67 -10.39
C LEU A 29 -7.90 1.32 -9.92
N ARG A 30 -7.82 0.28 -10.75
CA ARG A 30 -8.24 -1.07 -10.37
C ARG A 30 -7.29 -1.72 -9.38
N LEU A 31 -5.99 -1.63 -9.61
CA LEU A 31 -4.97 -2.10 -8.69
C LEU A 31 -5.09 -1.43 -7.32
N ASP A 32 -5.29 -0.11 -7.31
CA ASP A 32 -5.51 0.64 -6.08
C ASP A 32 -6.76 0.15 -5.32
N LYS A 33 -7.87 -0.07 -6.01
CA LYS A 33 -9.12 -0.58 -5.41
C LYS A 33 -8.96 -2.00 -4.87
N ILE A 34 -8.29 -2.88 -5.61
CA ILE A 34 -7.99 -4.24 -5.16
C ILE A 34 -7.14 -4.18 -3.89
N GLY A 35 -6.04 -3.42 -3.94
CA GLY A 35 -5.17 -3.19 -2.81
C GLY A 35 -5.93 -2.67 -1.60
N PHE A 36 -6.74 -1.64 -1.76
CA PHE A 36 -7.54 -1.06 -0.69
C PHE A 36 -8.43 -2.08 0.02
N ASN A 37 -9.18 -2.88 -0.75
CA ASN A 37 -10.04 -3.93 -0.18
C ASN A 37 -9.25 -5.05 0.50
N MET A 38 -8.02 -5.33 0.03
CA MET A 38 -7.12 -6.24 0.73
C MET A 38 -6.64 -5.62 2.04
N GLY A 39 -6.17 -4.37 1.99
CA GLY A 39 -5.65 -3.63 3.14
C GLY A 39 -6.62 -3.55 4.30
N THR A 40 -7.90 -3.25 4.03
CA THR A 40 -8.93 -3.20 5.09
C THR A 40 -9.08 -4.52 5.82
N ARG A 41 -8.97 -5.66 5.13
CA ARG A 41 -9.02 -7.01 5.73
C ARG A 41 -7.71 -7.39 6.43
N LEU A 42 -6.58 -6.93 5.89
CA LEU A 42 -5.26 -7.18 6.46
C LEU A 42 -5.05 -6.40 7.77
N ALA A 43 -5.76 -5.30 8.01
CA ALA A 43 -5.62 -4.51 9.23
C ALA A 43 -5.87 -5.34 10.51
N ASP A 44 -6.96 -6.12 10.55
CA ASP A 44 -7.29 -6.96 11.70
C ASP A 44 -6.26 -8.09 11.90
N ASP A 45 -5.84 -8.74 10.81
CA ASP A 45 -4.79 -9.76 10.83
C ASP A 45 -3.45 -9.17 11.33
N PHE A 46 -3.13 -7.95 10.92
CA PHE A 46 -1.90 -7.26 11.32
C PHE A 46 -1.90 -6.99 12.82
N LEU A 47 -2.99 -6.44 13.36
CA LEU A 47 -3.14 -6.17 14.78
C LEU A 47 -3.08 -7.47 15.61
N ALA A 48 -3.71 -8.55 15.13
CA ALA A 48 -3.68 -9.84 15.80
C ALA A 48 -2.27 -10.44 15.88
N LYS A 49 -1.45 -10.28 14.83
CA LYS A 49 -0.06 -10.76 14.78
C LYS A 49 0.93 -9.84 15.51
N ASN A 50 0.58 -8.57 15.68
CA ASN A 50 1.47 -7.53 16.21
C ASN A 50 0.92 -6.88 17.48
N ALA A 51 0.49 -7.67 18.45
CA ALA A 51 -0.07 -7.19 19.72
C ALA A 51 0.87 -6.28 20.54
N HIS A 52 2.17 -6.27 20.23
CA HIS A 52 3.17 -5.43 20.88
C HIS A 52 3.29 -4.03 20.23
N VAL A 53 2.73 -3.82 19.05
CA VAL A 53 2.77 -2.52 18.36
C VAL A 53 1.78 -1.58 19.04
N PRO A 54 2.23 -0.45 19.60
CA PRO A 54 1.33 0.52 20.23
C PRO A 54 0.45 1.19 19.18
N LYS A 55 -0.69 1.73 19.62
CA LYS A 55 -1.53 2.56 18.76
C LYS A 55 -0.73 3.77 18.29
N CYS A 56 -0.58 3.91 16.97
CA CYS A 56 0.09 5.07 16.39
C CYS A 56 -0.67 6.36 16.69
N THR A 57 0.04 7.43 17.02
CA THR A 57 -0.55 8.77 17.25
C THR A 57 -0.07 9.84 16.28
N ASP A 58 0.98 9.55 15.52
CA ASP A 58 1.58 10.48 14.56
C ASP A 58 2.12 9.74 13.32
N CYS A 59 2.48 10.52 12.29
CA CYS A 59 2.96 9.98 11.02
C CYS A 59 4.32 9.28 11.13
N ARG A 60 5.18 9.68 12.07
CA ARG A 60 6.50 9.06 12.29
C ARG A 60 6.34 7.62 12.76
N GLN A 61 5.45 7.41 13.73
CA GLN A 61 5.09 6.09 14.21
C GLN A 61 4.42 5.24 13.12
N ILE A 62 3.51 5.82 12.33
CA ILE A 62 2.91 5.12 11.18
C ILE A 62 3.98 4.65 10.20
N ALA A 63 4.91 5.54 9.82
CA ALA A 63 5.98 5.20 8.88
C ALA A 63 6.87 4.08 9.41
N GLU A 64 7.22 4.14 10.70
CA GLU A 64 8.04 3.12 11.35
C GLU A 64 7.34 1.76 11.40
N VAL A 65 6.06 1.72 11.80
CA VAL A 65 5.27 0.48 11.84
C VAL A 65 5.08 -0.11 10.44
N LEU A 66 4.80 0.72 9.43
CA LEU A 66 4.70 0.24 8.05
C LEU A 66 6.03 -0.38 7.59
N SER A 67 7.14 0.32 7.84
CA SER A 67 8.47 -0.09 7.36
C SER A 67 9.02 -1.32 8.07
N LYS A 68 8.87 -1.40 9.40
CA LYS A 68 9.49 -2.43 10.23
C LYS A 68 8.59 -3.62 10.51
N ASN A 69 7.27 -3.45 10.45
CA ASN A 69 6.31 -4.51 10.79
C ASN A 69 5.47 -4.91 9.57
N ALA A 70 4.75 -3.98 8.94
CA ALA A 70 3.76 -4.35 7.92
C ALA A 70 4.39 -4.90 6.64
N ILE A 71 5.36 -4.18 6.05
CA ILE A 71 6.00 -4.59 4.79
C ILE A 71 6.74 -5.93 4.96
N PRO A 72 7.57 -6.16 6.01
CA PRO A 72 8.18 -7.46 6.24
C PRO A 72 7.17 -8.59 6.49
N THR A 73 6.08 -8.31 7.20
CA THR A 73 5.06 -9.35 7.51
C THR A 73 4.34 -9.84 6.25
N TYR A 74 4.02 -8.95 5.31
CA TYR A 74 3.16 -9.29 4.17
C TYR A 74 3.90 -9.49 2.85
N LEU A 75 5.02 -8.79 2.65
CA LEU A 75 5.83 -8.93 1.43
C LEU A 75 7.11 -9.76 1.66
N GLY A 76 7.50 -10.02 2.91
CA GLY A 76 8.70 -10.79 3.23
C GLY A 76 10.01 -10.04 2.98
N VAL A 77 9.93 -8.72 2.74
CA VAL A 77 11.09 -7.87 2.40
C VAL A 77 11.17 -6.67 3.33
N SER A 78 12.35 -6.09 3.43
CA SER A 78 12.57 -4.85 4.19
C SER A 78 12.19 -3.63 3.36
N SER A 79 11.81 -2.55 4.04
CA SER A 79 11.66 -1.23 3.42
C SER A 79 12.31 -0.16 4.29
N THR A 80 12.68 0.97 3.70
CA THR A 80 13.25 2.10 4.42
C THR A 80 12.35 3.33 4.31
N VAL A 81 12.28 4.11 5.39
CA VAL A 81 11.53 5.37 5.39
C VAL A 81 12.45 6.50 4.93
N SER A 82 12.03 7.29 3.94
CA SER A 82 12.80 8.42 3.41
C SER A 82 11.88 9.59 3.01
N ASN A 83 12.47 10.63 2.41
CA ASN A 83 11.76 11.72 1.73
C ASN A 83 10.67 12.40 2.58
N TRP A 84 10.96 12.65 3.86
CA TRP A 84 10.05 13.37 4.75
C TRP A 84 9.77 14.79 4.23
N GLY A 85 8.51 15.20 4.31
CA GLY A 85 8.04 16.49 3.83
C GLY A 85 6.72 16.93 4.47
N GLY A 86 6.24 18.11 4.09
CA GLY A 86 4.92 18.60 4.50
C GLY A 86 4.72 18.77 6.01
N GLY A 87 5.80 19.06 6.76
CA GLY A 87 5.76 19.14 8.22
C GLY A 87 5.53 17.77 8.87
N ASP A 88 6.29 16.76 8.44
CA ASP A 88 6.19 15.37 8.87
C ASP A 88 4.86 14.68 8.54
N ARG A 89 4.14 15.20 7.53
CA ARG A 89 2.87 14.61 7.05
C ARG A 89 3.02 13.88 5.73
N GLU A 90 4.20 13.91 5.13
CA GLU A 90 4.53 13.19 3.90
C GLU A 90 5.84 12.42 4.12
N PHE A 91 5.90 11.19 3.64
CA PHE A 91 7.10 10.37 3.64
C PHE A 91 7.03 9.34 2.52
N SER A 92 8.15 8.68 2.25
CA SER A 92 8.23 7.59 1.29
C SER A 92 8.69 6.30 1.96
N LEU A 93 8.12 5.18 1.54
CA LEU A 93 8.66 3.84 1.79
C LEU A 93 9.41 3.38 0.55
N ILE A 94 10.69 3.06 0.71
CA ILE A 94 11.54 2.55 -0.35
C ILE A 94 11.68 1.04 -0.19
N ILE A 95 11.24 0.29 -1.19
CA ILE A 95 11.30 -1.17 -1.25
C ILE A 95 12.32 -1.52 -2.34
N GLU A 96 13.53 -1.94 -1.96
CA GLU A 96 14.59 -2.25 -2.92
C GLU A 96 14.31 -3.54 -3.69
N ASN A 97 13.91 -4.60 -2.98
CA ASN A 97 13.61 -5.89 -3.58
C ASN A 97 12.10 -6.10 -3.54
N ASN A 98 11.37 -5.55 -4.52
CA ASN A 98 9.93 -5.72 -4.59
C ASN A 98 9.58 -7.08 -5.23
N PRO A 99 8.97 -8.02 -4.48
CA PRO A 99 8.68 -9.36 -4.99
C PRO A 99 7.69 -9.36 -6.16
N LEU A 100 6.88 -8.31 -6.31
CA LEU A 100 5.93 -8.21 -7.44
C LEU A 100 6.65 -8.00 -8.78
N THR A 101 7.80 -7.33 -8.76
CA THR A 101 8.53 -6.92 -9.97
C THR A 101 9.72 -7.81 -10.30
N GLU A 102 10.03 -8.82 -9.49
CA GLU A 102 11.21 -9.69 -9.68
C GLU A 102 11.27 -10.39 -11.04
N LEU A 103 10.11 -10.72 -11.61
CA LEU A 103 9.98 -11.45 -12.88
C LEU A 103 9.38 -10.61 -14.01
N VAL A 104 9.31 -9.29 -13.83
CA VAL A 104 8.52 -8.40 -14.69
C VAL A 104 9.38 -7.25 -15.18
N GLU A 105 9.29 -6.99 -16.48
CA GLU A 105 9.79 -5.77 -17.10
C GLU A 105 8.63 -5.04 -17.76
N VAL A 106 8.37 -3.80 -17.33
CA VAL A 106 7.28 -2.98 -17.89
C VAL A 106 7.79 -2.27 -19.15
N PRO A 107 7.19 -2.50 -20.33
CA PRO A 107 7.63 -1.84 -21.55
C PRO A 107 7.40 -0.32 -21.50
N ALA A 108 8.23 0.44 -22.21
CA ALA A 108 8.15 1.91 -22.23
C ALA A 108 6.79 2.47 -22.70
N SER A 109 6.06 1.72 -23.53
CA SER A 109 4.69 2.04 -23.95
C SER A 109 3.69 2.08 -22.78
N LEU A 110 3.99 1.40 -21.69
CA LEU A 110 3.19 1.35 -20.47
C LEU A 110 3.80 2.22 -19.35
N SER A 111 4.55 3.27 -19.69
CA SER A 111 5.20 4.18 -18.71
C SER A 111 4.25 4.86 -17.72
N THR A 112 2.94 4.85 -17.97
CA THR A 112 1.92 5.36 -17.04
C THR A 112 1.35 4.31 -16.10
N LEU A 113 1.74 3.04 -16.25
CA LEU A 113 1.37 1.94 -15.37
C LEU A 113 2.23 2.01 -14.10
N ASN A 114 1.56 2.10 -12.95
CA ASN A 114 2.17 1.91 -11.65
C ASN A 114 1.97 0.43 -11.27
N TYR A 115 2.90 -0.43 -11.70
CA TYR A 115 2.75 -1.87 -11.59
C TYR A 115 2.47 -2.32 -10.15
N SER A 116 3.05 -1.65 -9.16
CA SER A 116 2.90 -1.95 -7.73
C SER A 116 1.85 -1.10 -7.01
N GLN A 117 0.93 -0.44 -7.74
CA GLN A 117 -0.11 0.40 -7.13
C GLN A 117 -1.00 -0.39 -6.14
N VAL A 118 -1.09 -1.71 -6.27
CA VAL A 118 -1.77 -2.58 -5.30
C VAL A 118 -1.20 -2.43 -3.88
N ILE A 119 0.12 -2.22 -3.72
CA ILE A 119 0.76 -2.03 -2.41
C ILE A 119 0.32 -0.70 -1.80
N ALA A 120 0.30 0.37 -2.60
CA ALA A 120 -0.18 1.68 -2.17
C ALA A 120 -1.66 1.63 -1.75
N GLY A 121 -2.49 0.94 -2.54
CA GLY A 121 -3.89 0.67 -2.20
C GLY A 121 -4.02 -0.07 -0.87
N ALA A 122 -3.24 -1.13 -0.65
CA ALA A 122 -3.26 -1.91 0.59
C ALA A 122 -2.86 -1.10 1.81
N ILE A 123 -1.83 -0.25 1.71
CA ILE A 123 -1.47 0.68 2.79
C ILE A 123 -2.62 1.63 3.08
N ARG A 124 -3.24 2.21 2.04
CA ARG A 124 -4.38 3.12 2.19
C ARG A 124 -5.57 2.46 2.88
N GLY A 125 -5.92 1.24 2.46
CA GLY A 125 -7.02 0.48 3.06
C GLY A 125 -6.74 0.06 4.50
N GLY A 126 -5.52 -0.40 4.78
CA GLY A 126 -5.13 -0.79 6.13
C GLY A 126 -5.13 0.39 7.10
N LEU A 127 -4.61 1.54 6.66
CA LEU A 127 -4.64 2.76 7.47
C LEU A 127 -6.05 3.31 7.64
N GLU A 128 -6.91 3.23 6.62
CA GLU A 128 -8.31 3.67 6.73
C GLU A 128 -9.09 2.83 7.74
N ALA A 129 -8.88 1.51 7.76
CA ALA A 129 -9.45 0.62 8.78
C ALA A 129 -8.98 0.94 10.21
N LEU A 130 -7.84 1.61 10.35
CA LEU A 130 -7.30 2.12 11.62
C LEU A 130 -7.61 3.61 11.84
N HIS A 131 -8.57 4.16 11.09
CA HIS A 131 -9.02 5.54 11.16
C HIS A 131 -7.98 6.59 10.74
N PHE A 132 -7.02 6.22 9.89
CA PHE A 132 -6.08 7.15 9.28
C PHE A 132 -6.34 7.27 7.79
N LYS A 133 -6.81 8.45 7.36
CA LYS A 133 -6.98 8.74 5.94
C LYS A 133 -5.66 9.26 5.38
N VAL A 134 -5.18 8.60 4.33
CA VAL A 134 -3.95 8.96 3.62
C VAL A 134 -4.15 8.91 2.11
N TYR A 135 -3.28 9.62 1.38
CA TYR A 135 -3.03 9.40 -0.03
C TYR A 135 -1.77 8.56 -0.17
N ALA A 136 -1.77 7.58 -1.08
CA ALA A 136 -0.63 6.73 -1.36
C ALA A 136 -0.51 6.45 -2.86
N THR A 137 0.69 6.54 -3.40
CA THR A 137 0.98 6.25 -4.82
C THR A 137 2.28 5.47 -4.93
N ALA A 138 2.28 4.42 -5.75
CA ALA A 138 3.49 3.70 -6.11
C ALA A 138 4.21 4.38 -7.28
N ILE A 139 5.54 4.46 -7.18
CA ILE A 139 6.44 4.97 -8.22
C ILE A 139 7.48 3.87 -8.44
N GLU A 140 7.56 3.39 -9.68
CA GLU A 140 8.57 2.41 -10.07
C GLU A 140 9.84 3.14 -10.49
N ASN A 141 10.93 2.91 -9.76
CA ASN A 141 12.26 3.38 -10.12
C ASN A 141 13.06 2.22 -10.71
N PRO A 142 14.17 2.49 -11.43
CA PRO A 142 15.00 1.43 -12.01
C PRO A 142 15.57 0.43 -11.01
N THR A 143 15.69 0.81 -9.74
CA THR A 143 16.36 0.01 -8.69
C THR A 143 15.51 -0.26 -7.45
N ASN A 144 14.30 0.32 -7.38
CA ASN A 144 13.41 0.15 -6.23
C ASN A 144 11.98 0.55 -6.59
N THR A 145 11.04 0.20 -5.73
CA THR A 145 9.69 0.77 -5.72
C THR A 145 9.59 1.76 -4.57
N GLU A 146 9.19 2.99 -4.89
CA GLU A 146 8.88 4.04 -3.90
C GLU A 146 7.37 4.12 -3.70
N ILE A 147 6.89 3.94 -2.47
CA ILE A 147 5.51 4.25 -2.09
C ILE A 147 5.49 5.59 -1.38
N LYS A 148 5.01 6.62 -2.07
CA LYS A 148 4.85 7.96 -1.49
C LYS A 148 3.54 8.03 -0.73
N ILE A 149 3.58 8.46 0.52
CA ILE A 149 2.43 8.52 1.42
C ILE A 149 2.26 9.95 1.94
N LYS A 150 1.03 10.45 1.94
CA LYS A 150 0.64 11.76 2.46
C LYS A 150 -0.54 11.62 3.41
N PHE A 151 -0.36 12.10 4.64
CA PHE A 151 -1.39 12.09 5.67
C PHE A 151 -2.44 13.18 5.44
N ASP A 152 -3.71 12.79 5.40
CA ASP A 152 -4.86 13.69 5.22
C ASP A 152 -5.49 14.07 6.57
N GLN A 153 -6.05 13.09 7.28
CA GLN A 153 -6.73 13.32 8.56
C GLN A 153 -6.96 12.03 9.35
N ILE A 154 -7.18 12.18 10.66
CA ILE A 154 -7.73 11.11 11.50
C ILE A 154 -9.25 11.09 11.29
N LEU A 155 -9.78 9.92 10.94
CA LEU A 155 -11.21 9.68 10.82
C LEU A 155 -11.81 9.56 12.23
N ARG A 156 -12.96 10.20 12.45
CA ARG A 156 -13.71 10.06 13.69
C ARG A 156 -14.87 9.11 13.43
N ASP A 157 -15.13 8.22 14.37
CA ASP A 157 -16.37 7.46 14.38
C ASP A 157 -17.52 8.42 14.64
N ASN A 158 -18.38 8.62 13.63
CA ASN A 158 -19.69 9.17 13.89
C ASN A 158 -20.50 8.06 14.55
N LEU A 159 -20.50 8.02 15.89
CA LEU A 159 -21.54 7.32 16.62
C LEU A 159 -22.88 7.93 16.18
N PRO A 160 -23.84 7.14 15.67
CA PRO A 160 -25.20 7.65 15.51
C PRO A 160 -25.66 8.13 16.88
N ALA A 161 -26.26 9.33 16.92
CA ALA A 161 -26.84 9.86 18.15
C ALA A 161 -27.75 8.78 18.72
N GLY A 162 -27.41 8.27 19.91
CA GLY A 162 -28.28 7.34 20.62
C GLY A 162 -29.64 8.00 20.75
N GLU A 163 -30.70 7.26 20.41
CA GLU A 163 -32.04 7.62 20.80
C GLU A 163 -32.03 7.72 22.33
N GLU A 164 -32.18 8.95 22.84
CA GLU A 164 -32.46 9.19 24.26
C GLU A 164 -33.87 8.65 24.53
N ASP A 165 -33.95 7.52 25.24
CA ASP A 165 -35.19 7.04 25.89
C ASP A 165 -35.66 8.02 26.98
#